data_AF-A0A2U1E3G0-F1
#
_entry.id   AF-A0A2U1E3G0-F1
#
_cell.length_a   1.000
_cell.length_b   1.000
_cell.length_c   1.000
_cell.angle_alpha   90.00
_cell.angle_beta   90.00
_cell.angle_gamma   90.00
#
_symmetry.space_group_name_H-M   'P 1'
#
loop_
_entity.id
_entity.type
_entity.pdbx_description
1 polymer ?
#
loop_
_entity_poly.entity_id
_entity_poly.type
_entity_poly.pdbx_seq_one_letter_code
_entity_poly.pdbx_strand_id
1 'polypeptide(L)'
;MVYLFICILLMTFLIILFYTLWINGYLIVNRKTAKLFIASFRNKKRCRIKFVSCNGYIKKILKFKENRSYDFCLNSIVKNGLVLAEIWDNNKKLLLHLDSNMPNATINIDKKYRYYLILKFEEATGELEFLWN
;
A
#
# COMPACT_ATOMS: atom_id res chain seq x y z
N MET A 1 11.34 -25.35 31.92
CA MET A 1 11.82 -25.89 30.62
C MET A 1 10.70 -26.05 29.60
N VAL A 2 9.65 -26.82 29.88
CA VAL A 2 8.53 -27.05 28.92
C VAL A 2 7.83 -25.76 28.47
N TYR A 3 7.46 -24.87 29.40
CA TYR A 3 6.83 -23.58 29.06
C TYR A 3 7.72 -22.67 28.20
N LEU A 4 9.04 -22.68 28.44
CA LEU A 4 9.99 -21.92 27.64
C LEU A 4 10.02 -22.43 26.18
N PHE A 5 10.00 -23.74 25.99
CA PHE A 5 9.97 -24.38 24.67
C PHE A 5 8.66 -24.07 23.92
N ILE A 6 7.52 -24.11 24.61
CA ILE A 6 6.22 -23.72 24.05
C ILE A 6 6.23 -22.25 23.62
N CYS A 7 6.76 -21.36 24.45
CA CYS A 7 6.88 -19.93 24.09
C CYS A 7 7.74 -19.73 22.84
N ILE A 8 8.86 -20.45 22.71
CA ILE A 8 9.73 -20.37 21.53
C ILE A 8 8.99 -20.83 20.26
N LEU A 9 8.28 -21.96 20.33
CA LEU A 9 7.50 -22.47 19.19
C LEU A 9 6.36 -21.53 18.79
N LEU A 10 5.68 -20.92 19.76
CA LEU A 10 4.64 -19.94 19.48
C LEU A 10 5.22 -18.71 18.76
N MET A 11 6.37 -18.20 19.24
CA MET A 11 7.02 -17.04 18.64
C MET A 11 7.50 -17.32 17.21
N THR A 12 8.10 -18.48 16.96
CA THR A 12 8.51 -18.86 15.60
C THR A 12 7.32 -19.00 14.65
N PHE A 13 6.22 -19.60 15.12
CA PHE A 13 4.97 -19.68 14.35
C PHE A 13 4.42 -18.29 14.01
N LEU A 14 4.37 -17.37 14.99
CA LEU A 14 3.91 -16.00 14.77
C LEU A 14 4.80 -15.25 13.77
N ILE A 15 6.12 -15.40 13.85
CA ILE A 15 7.05 -14.77 12.89
C ILE A 15 6.78 -15.26 11.47
N ILE A 16 6.62 -16.58 11.28
CA ILE A 16 6.29 -17.17 9.97
C ILE A 16 4.93 -16.66 9.47
N LEU A 17 3.93 -16.60 10.34
CA LEU A 17 2.60 -16.08 10.01
C LEU A 17 2.66 -14.60 9.56
N PHE A 18 3.33 -13.73 10.31
CA PHE A 18 3.46 -12.33 9.94
C PHE A 18 4.24 -12.15 8.64
N TYR A 19 5.31 -12.92 8.44
CA TYR A 19 6.11 -12.88 7.21
C TYR A 19 5.29 -13.30 5.98
N THR A 20 4.49 -14.36 6.10
CA THR A 20 3.62 -14.84 5.00
C THR A 20 2.48 -13.85 4.70
N LEU A 21 1.88 -13.24 5.72
CA LEU A 21 0.87 -12.19 5.53
C LEU A 21 1.45 -10.95 4.87
N TRP A 22 2.69 -10.58 5.22
CA TRP A 22 3.39 -9.45 4.61
C TRP A 22 3.69 -9.69 3.13
N ILE A 23 4.32 -10.82 2.79
CA ILE A 23 4.65 -11.15 1.39
C ILE A 23 3.40 -11.22 0.49
N ASN A 24 2.28 -11.66 1.04
CA ASN A 24 1.03 -11.76 0.28
C ASN A 24 0.27 -10.43 0.18
N GLY A 25 0.79 -9.33 0.74
CA GLY A 25 0.19 -8.00 0.67
C GLY A 25 -1.04 -7.82 1.56
N TYR A 26 -1.24 -8.70 2.55
CA TYR A 26 -2.31 -8.57 3.54
C TYR A 26 -1.93 -7.59 4.66
N LEU A 27 -0.64 -7.50 5.00
CA LEU A 27 -0.16 -6.49 5.94
C LEU A 27 0.14 -5.16 5.23
N ILE A 28 -0.33 -4.10 5.87
CA ILE A 28 -0.11 -2.73 5.46
C ILE A 28 0.72 -2.06 6.56
N VAL A 29 1.89 -1.56 6.19
CA VAL A 29 2.72 -0.77 7.09
C VAL A 29 2.28 0.68 6.97
N ASN A 30 2.03 1.34 8.09
CA ASN A 30 1.66 2.75 8.08
C ASN A 30 2.51 3.52 9.09
N ARG A 31 2.82 4.77 8.75
CA ARG A 31 3.38 5.76 9.66
C ARG A 31 2.69 7.06 9.36
N LYS A 32 1.59 7.32 10.05
CA LYS A 32 0.73 8.49 9.79
C LYS A 32 0.09 9.03 11.05
N THR A 33 -0.26 10.30 11.03
CA THR A 33 -1.10 10.99 12.01
C THR A 33 -2.33 11.53 11.26
N ALA A 34 -3.53 11.36 11.79
CA ALA A 34 -4.75 11.85 11.15
C ALA A 34 -5.84 12.07 12.20
N LYS A 35 -6.75 13.03 11.94
CA LYS A 35 -7.97 13.18 12.76
C LYS A 35 -8.96 12.05 12.45
N LEU A 36 -9.09 11.71 11.18
CA LEU A 36 -9.93 10.61 10.72
C LEU A 36 -9.23 9.90 9.56
N PHE A 37 -9.25 8.57 9.59
CA PHE A 37 -8.71 7.74 8.52
C PHE A 37 -9.56 6.48 8.36
N ILE A 38 -10.24 6.35 7.22
CA ILE A 38 -11.02 5.17 6.85
C ILE A 38 -10.46 4.65 5.54
N ALA A 39 -9.98 3.40 5.53
CA ALA A 39 -9.54 2.75 4.30
C ALA A 39 -10.27 1.43 4.07
N SER A 40 -10.65 1.20 2.82
CA SER A 40 -11.22 -0.03 2.34
C SER A 40 -10.32 -0.62 1.26
N PHE A 41 -9.72 -1.76 1.59
CA PHE A 41 -8.91 -2.57 0.68
C PHE A 41 -9.65 -3.84 0.23
N ARG A 42 -10.99 -3.77 0.18
CA ARG A 42 -11.88 -4.93 -0.05
C ARG A 42 -11.56 -5.68 -1.35
N ASN A 43 -11.15 -4.96 -2.38
CA ASN A 43 -10.80 -5.53 -3.67
C ASN A 43 -9.28 -5.52 -3.87
N LYS A 44 -8.73 -6.63 -4.38
CA LYS A 44 -7.30 -6.75 -4.73
C LYS A 44 -6.84 -5.84 -5.87
N LYS A 45 -7.72 -5.00 -6.43
CA LYS A 45 -7.47 -4.08 -7.55
C LYS A 45 -7.91 -2.64 -7.27
N ARG A 46 -8.48 -2.38 -6.09
CA ARG A 46 -9.07 -1.09 -5.74
C ARG A 46 -8.84 -0.79 -4.26
N CYS A 47 -8.39 0.42 -3.99
CA CYS A 47 -8.23 0.96 -2.65
C CYS A 47 -9.01 2.26 -2.56
N ARG A 48 -9.93 2.37 -1.59
CA ARG A 48 -10.64 3.63 -1.32
C ARG A 48 -10.31 4.10 0.09
N ILE A 49 -9.94 5.37 0.22
CA ILE A 49 -9.50 5.99 1.46
C ILE A 49 -10.21 7.32 1.64
N LYS A 50 -10.73 7.57 2.85
CA LYS A 50 -11.18 8.89 3.31
C LYS A 50 -10.32 9.32 4.46
N PHE A 51 -9.85 10.57 4.45
CA PHE A 51 -8.91 11.05 5.44
C PHE A 51 -9.14 12.53 5.75
N VAL A 52 -8.87 12.92 7.00
CA VAL A 52 -8.99 14.30 7.49
C VAL A 52 -7.71 14.67 8.24
N SER A 53 -7.05 15.75 7.80
CA SER A 53 -5.80 16.26 8.36
C SER A 53 -4.73 15.18 8.50
N CYS A 54 -4.55 14.36 7.46
CA CYS A 54 -3.64 13.22 7.46
C CYS A 54 -2.24 13.62 7.02
N ASN A 55 -1.23 13.23 7.80
CA ASN A 55 0.18 13.44 7.51
C ASN A 55 0.94 12.11 7.65
N GLY A 56 1.88 11.83 6.75
CA GLY A 56 2.72 10.63 6.77
C GLY A 56 2.49 9.72 5.57
N TYR A 57 2.71 8.40 5.73
CA TYR A 57 2.62 7.46 4.62
C TYR A 57 2.00 6.10 4.98
N ILE A 58 1.55 5.42 3.94
CA ILE A 58 1.05 4.04 3.97
C ILE A 58 1.80 3.25 2.91
N LYS A 59 2.39 2.13 3.30
CA LYS A 59 3.11 1.22 2.42
C LYS A 59 2.40 -0.14 2.37
N LYS A 60 2.05 -0.58 1.17
CA LYS A 60 1.40 -1.87 0.92
C LYS A 60 2.13 -2.62 -0.18
N ILE A 61 2.30 -3.93 -0.03
CA ILE A 61 2.81 -4.79 -1.11
C ILE A 61 1.67 -5.07 -2.10
N LEU A 62 1.95 -4.84 -3.39
CA LEU A 62 1.11 -5.27 -4.50
C LEU A 62 1.69 -6.55 -5.09
N LYS A 63 0.91 -7.64 -5.01
CA LYS A 63 1.25 -8.92 -5.60
C LYS A 63 0.38 -9.15 -6.83
N PHE A 64 1.01 -9.13 -8.01
CA PHE A 64 0.35 -9.38 -9.28
C PHE A 64 0.44 -10.86 -9.65
N LYS A 65 -0.56 -11.35 -10.40
CA LYS A 65 -0.63 -12.76 -10.80
C LYS A 65 -0.08 -13.00 -12.21
N GLU A 66 -0.10 -11.97 -13.05
CA GLU A 66 0.18 -12.04 -14.49
C GLU A 66 1.30 -11.07 -14.85
N ASN A 67 2.05 -11.42 -15.90
CA ASN A 67 3.06 -10.55 -16.49
C ASN A 67 2.37 -9.75 -17.59
N ARG A 68 1.98 -8.52 -17.29
CA ARG A 68 1.28 -7.64 -18.23
C ARG A 68 1.50 -6.18 -17.89
N SER A 69 1.15 -5.32 -18.84
CA SER A 69 0.97 -3.90 -18.60
C SER A 69 -0.27 -3.71 -17.72
N TYR A 70 -0.13 -2.96 -16.63
CA TYR A 70 -1.23 -2.56 -15.76
C TYR A 70 -1.40 -1.05 -15.87
N ASP A 71 -2.65 -0.62 -16.04
CA ASP A 71 -3.02 0.79 -15.98
C ASP A 71 -3.38 1.13 -14.55
N PHE A 72 -2.64 2.09 -13.98
CA PHE A 72 -2.88 2.62 -12.65
C PHE A 72 -3.61 3.96 -12.78
N CYS A 73 -4.63 4.13 -11.96
CA CYS A 73 -5.45 5.33 -11.92
C CYS A 73 -5.63 5.78 -10.47
N LEU A 74 -5.32 7.04 -10.21
CA LEU A 74 -5.46 7.72 -8.94
C LEU A 74 -6.55 8.79 -9.07
N ASN A 75 -7.70 8.54 -8.46
CA ASN A 75 -8.78 9.50 -8.33
C ASN A 75 -8.73 10.12 -6.94
N SER A 76 -8.19 11.34 -6.84
CA SER A 76 -8.08 12.09 -5.59
C SER A 76 -8.99 13.32 -5.61
N ILE A 77 -9.84 13.47 -4.59
CA ILE A 77 -10.62 14.68 -4.33
C ILE A 77 -10.08 15.25 -3.01
N VAL A 78 -9.07 16.11 -3.13
CA VAL A 78 -8.37 16.72 -1.99
C VAL A 78 -8.87 18.14 -1.82
N LYS A 79 -9.38 18.48 -0.63
CA LYS A 79 -9.81 19.83 -0.28
C LYS A 79 -8.61 20.69 0.15
N ASN A 80 -7.77 20.13 1.02
CA ASN A 80 -6.56 20.76 1.56
C ASN A 80 -5.41 19.75 1.59
N GLY A 81 -4.18 20.25 1.45
CA GLY A 81 -2.95 19.45 1.51
C GLY A 81 -2.64 18.68 0.22
N LEU A 82 -1.69 17.75 0.29
CA LEU A 82 -1.20 16.99 -0.85
C LEU A 82 -1.27 15.48 -0.62
N VAL A 83 -1.54 14.74 -1.69
CA VAL A 83 -1.56 13.28 -1.69
C VAL A 83 -0.83 12.76 -2.91
N LEU A 84 0.09 11.83 -2.68
CA LEU A 84 0.92 11.24 -3.71
C LEU A 84 0.83 9.71 -3.64
N ALA A 85 0.76 9.06 -4.79
CA ALA A 85 0.82 7.61 -4.90
C ALA A 85 2.05 7.20 -5.71
N GLU A 86 2.93 6.42 -5.10
CA GLU A 86 4.15 5.94 -5.72
C GLU A 86 4.15 4.41 -5.78
N ILE A 87 4.66 3.87 -6.89
CA ILE A 87 4.94 2.45 -7.02
C ILE A 87 6.44 2.23 -7.11
N TRP A 88 6.94 1.41 -6.21
CA TRP A 88 8.35 1.06 -6.10
C TRP A 88 8.55 -0.42 -6.43
N ASP A 89 9.65 -0.74 -7.10
CA ASP A 89 10.06 -2.12 -7.32
C ASP A 89 10.78 -2.71 -6.09
N ASN A 90 11.05 -4.01 -6.11
CA ASN A 90 11.84 -4.73 -5.12
C ASN A 90 13.24 -4.14 -4.92
N ASN A 91 13.81 -3.56 -5.99
CA ASN A 91 15.10 -2.87 -5.96
C ASN A 91 15.02 -1.43 -5.40
N LYS A 92 13.89 -1.03 -4.81
CA LYS A 92 13.61 0.34 -4.34
C LYS A 92 13.79 1.39 -5.45
N LYS A 93 13.54 1.00 -6.69
CA LYS A 93 13.46 1.95 -7.81
C LYS A 93 12.03 2.45 -7.93
N LEU A 94 11.85 3.77 -7.98
CA LEU A 94 10.56 4.38 -8.30
C LEU A 94 10.21 4.05 -9.75
N LEU A 95 9.06 3.42 -9.96
CA LEU A 95 8.56 3.07 -11.29
C LEU A 95 7.49 4.05 -11.78
N LEU A 96 6.70 4.55 -10.85
CA LEU A 96 5.55 5.37 -11.17
C LEU A 96 5.22 6.29 -10.00
N HIS A 97 4.83 7.51 -10.34
CA HIS A 97 4.42 8.57 -9.45
C HIS A 97 3.12 9.15 -9.99
N LEU A 98 2.05 9.10 -9.19
CA LEU A 98 0.75 9.65 -9.51
C LEU A 98 0.37 10.70 -8.47
N ASP A 99 -0.19 11.78 -8.97
CA ASP A 99 -0.75 12.88 -8.19
C ASP A 99 -2.05 13.36 -8.85
N SER A 100 -2.63 14.45 -8.35
CA SER A 100 -3.86 15.01 -8.90
C SER A 100 -3.70 15.57 -10.33
N ASN A 101 -2.48 15.87 -10.78
CA ASN A 101 -2.20 16.41 -12.12
C ASN A 101 -1.94 15.30 -13.14
N MET A 102 -1.28 14.23 -12.69
CA MET A 102 -0.98 13.03 -13.45
C MET A 102 -1.63 11.83 -12.76
N PRO A 103 -2.96 11.66 -12.90
CA PRO A 103 -3.70 10.63 -12.18
C PRO A 103 -3.50 9.24 -12.77
N ASN A 104 -3.10 9.12 -14.03
CA ASN A 104 -3.03 7.84 -14.74
C ASN A 104 -1.62 7.56 -15.27
N ALA A 105 -1.15 6.32 -15.14
CA ALA A 105 0.03 5.84 -15.83
C ALA A 105 0.04 4.32 -15.99
N THR A 106 0.71 3.85 -17.03
CA THR A 106 0.81 2.44 -17.39
C THR A 106 2.24 1.96 -17.18
N ILE A 107 2.40 0.81 -16.51
CA ILE A 107 3.71 0.18 -16.34
C ILE A 107 3.65 -1.32 -16.63
N ASN A 108 4.75 -1.86 -17.14
CA ASN A 108 4.93 -3.29 -17.33
C ASN A 108 5.32 -3.95 -16.00
N ILE A 109 4.52 -4.91 -15.57
CA ILE A 109 4.70 -5.64 -14.33
C ILE A 109 5.12 -7.08 -14.65
N ASP A 110 6.08 -7.59 -13.89
CA ASP A 110 6.45 -9.01 -13.88
C ASP A 110 6.05 -9.63 -12.52
N LYS A 111 5.22 -10.68 -12.57
CA LYS A 111 4.71 -11.41 -11.41
C LYS A 111 5.81 -11.97 -10.50
N LYS A 112 7.03 -12.13 -11.01
CA LYS A 112 8.19 -12.61 -10.24
C LYS A 112 8.64 -11.57 -9.20
N TYR A 113 8.46 -10.28 -9.49
CA TYR A 113 8.88 -9.20 -8.62
C TYR A 113 7.76 -8.74 -7.67
N ARG A 114 8.19 -8.06 -6.61
CA ARG A 114 7.31 -7.48 -5.59
C ARG A 114 7.30 -5.98 -5.77
N TYR A 115 6.11 -5.41 -5.80
CA TYR A 115 5.93 -3.98 -5.94
C TYR A 115 5.35 -3.41 -4.65
N TYR A 116 5.75 -2.19 -4.30
CA TYR A 116 5.27 -1.48 -3.12
C TYR A 116 4.49 -0.25 -3.56
N LEU A 117 3.23 -0.20 -3.17
CA LEU A 117 2.42 1.02 -3.23
C LEU A 117 2.72 1.84 -1.97
N ILE A 118 3.17 3.07 -2.16
CA ILE A 118 3.38 4.05 -1.10
C ILE A 118 2.42 5.22 -1.35
N LEU A 119 1.48 5.42 -0.42
CA LEU A 119 0.61 6.60 -0.40
C LEU A 119 1.17 7.58 0.62
N LYS A 120 1.57 8.77 0.18
CA LYS A 120 2.06 9.86 1.04
C LYS A 120 0.97 10.92 1.18
N PHE A 121 0.86 11.49 2.38
CA PHE A 121 -0.12 12.51 2.75
C PHE A 121 0.61 13.64 3.46
N GLU A 122 0.32 14.88 3.07
CA GLU A 122 0.85 16.09 3.70
C GLU A 122 -0.33 16.99 4.07
N GLU A 123 -0.66 16.99 5.37
CA GLU A 123 -1.82 17.69 5.96
C GLU A 123 -3.13 17.52 5.17
N ALA A 124 -3.27 16.36 4.53
CA ALA A 124 -4.25 16.15 3.50
C ALA A 124 -5.65 15.93 4.08
N THR A 125 -6.68 16.48 3.43
CA THR A 125 -8.08 16.24 3.76
C THR A 125 -8.88 15.98 2.50
N GLY A 126 -9.54 14.82 2.42
CA GLY A 126 -10.29 14.44 1.23
C GLY A 126 -10.59 12.96 1.11
N GLU A 127 -10.87 12.55 -0.12
CA GLU A 127 -11.05 11.16 -0.51
C GLU A 127 -10.05 10.79 -1.61
N LEU A 128 -9.58 9.55 -1.57
CA LEU A 128 -8.69 8.97 -2.56
C LEU A 128 -9.21 7.61 -2.96
N GLU A 129 -9.15 7.34 -4.25
CA GLU A 129 -9.41 6.04 -4.82
C GLU A 129 -8.27 5.67 -5.77
N PHE A 130 -7.63 4.55 -5.49
CA PHE A 130 -6.53 4.01 -6.29
C PHE A 130 -6.97 2.69 -6.93
N LEU A 131 -6.89 2.63 -8.25
CA LEU A 131 -7.36 1.54 -9.10
C LEU A 131 -6.21 1.02 -9.94
N TRP A 132 -6.19 -0.29 -10.19
CA TRP A 132 -5.31 -0.87 -11.20
C TRP A 132 -6.01 -1.99 -11.94
N ASN A 133 -5.96 -1.97 -13.28
CA ASN A 133 -6.54 -3.03 -14.08
C ASN A 133 -5.50 -4.02 -14.56
#